data_AF-A0A3D4Q7R9-F1
#
_entry.id   AF-A0A3D4Q7R9-F1
#
_cell.length_a   1.000
_cell.length_b   1.000
_cell.length_c   1.000
_cell.angle_alpha   90.00
_cell.angle_beta   90.00
_cell.angle_gamma   90.00
#
_symmetry.space_group_name_H-M   'P 1'
#
loop_
_entity.id
_entity.type
_entity.pdbx_description
1 polymer ?
#
loop_
_entity_poly.entity_id
_entity_poly.type
_entity_poly.pdbx_seq_one_letter_code
_entity_poly.pdbx_strand_id
1 'polypeptide(L)'
;MAVKFEFAHVGINAQSPEEGEKMKNFFTEVMGYQNYREIPASYFTEDNKMELMKKMGKGTMGHLGFFVDDMPEAIQYLEGLGYAMDYEHARYDEDGKTIKLIFLQEEINGFRIHITVKKAPFYVENHTEALPVISK
;
A
#
# COMPACT_ATOMS: atom_id res chain seq x y z
N MET A 1 1.88 14.66 -19.96
CA MET A 1 3.30 14.48 -19.55
C MET A 1 3.55 12.98 -19.51
N ALA A 2 4.72 12.47 -19.10
CA ALA A 2 4.86 11.01 -18.90
C ALA A 2 4.24 10.64 -17.55
N VAL A 3 3.38 9.62 -17.50
CA VAL A 3 2.83 9.09 -16.25
C VAL A 3 3.98 8.62 -15.37
N LYS A 4 4.01 9.08 -14.11
CA LYS A 4 5.02 8.69 -13.13
C LYS A 4 4.43 7.69 -12.14
N PHE A 5 5.19 6.62 -11.91
CA PHE A 5 4.89 5.61 -10.91
C PHE A 5 5.96 5.65 -9.82
N GLU A 6 5.55 5.79 -8.56
CA GLU A 6 6.43 5.72 -7.38
C GLU A 6 6.10 4.46 -6.58
N PHE A 7 7.09 3.67 -6.17
CA PHE A 7 6.81 2.47 -5.39
C PHE A 7 6.14 2.82 -4.06
N ALA A 8 4.93 2.31 -3.86
CA ALA A 8 4.17 2.50 -2.63
C ALA A 8 4.57 1.44 -1.61
N HIS A 9 4.25 0.18 -1.88
CA HIS A 9 4.43 -0.92 -0.95
C HIS A 9 4.39 -2.30 -1.63
N VAL A 10 4.86 -3.31 -0.93
CA VAL A 10 4.64 -4.73 -1.25
C VAL A 10 3.69 -5.35 -0.22
N GLY A 11 2.64 -6.00 -0.71
CA GLY A 11 1.80 -6.89 0.06
C GLY A 11 2.31 -8.31 -0.06
N ILE A 12 2.57 -8.94 1.09
CA ILE A 12 3.05 -10.32 1.17
C ILE A 12 1.90 -11.17 1.70
N ASN A 13 1.41 -12.08 0.86
CA ASN A 13 0.31 -12.96 1.22
C ASN A 13 0.74 -14.05 2.20
N ALA A 14 -0.16 -14.39 3.12
CA ALA A 14 -0.06 -15.59 3.95
C ALA A 14 -1.07 -16.64 3.47
N GLN A 15 -0.67 -17.91 3.35
CA GLN A 15 -1.59 -18.95 2.89
C GLN A 15 -2.59 -19.36 3.98
N SER A 16 -2.22 -19.13 5.24
CA SER A 16 -3.09 -19.31 6.40
C SER A 16 -2.85 -18.21 7.45
N PRO A 17 -3.78 -18.03 8.41
CA PRO A 17 -3.57 -17.12 9.54
C PRO A 17 -2.28 -17.41 10.32
N GLU A 18 -1.94 -18.69 10.52
CA GLU A 18 -0.74 -19.12 11.24
C GLU A 18 0.55 -18.71 10.50
N GLU A 19 0.57 -18.78 9.17
CA GLU A 19 1.70 -18.26 8.38
C GLU A 19 1.83 -16.74 8.51
N GLY A 20 0.71 -16.02 8.54
CA GLY A 20 0.69 -14.56 8.72
C GLY A 20 1.26 -14.15 10.07
N GLU A 21 0.85 -14.83 11.14
CA GLU A 21 1.39 -14.64 12.48
C GLU A 21 2.88 -14.98 12.54
N LYS A 22 3.28 -16.12 11.96
CA LYS A 22 4.70 -16.52 11.89
C LYS A 22 5.56 -15.47 11.21
N MET A 23 5.10 -14.91 10.09
CA MET A 23 5.81 -13.85 9.38
C MET A 23 5.90 -12.58 10.22
N LYS A 24 4.79 -12.11 10.82
CA LYS A 24 4.79 -10.95 11.71
C LYS A 24 5.75 -11.13 12.88
N ASN A 25 5.73 -12.30 13.53
CA ASN A 25 6.60 -12.59 14.66
C ASN A 25 8.08 -12.57 14.24
N PHE A 26 8.41 -13.14 13.08
CA PHE A 26 9.77 -13.05 12.53
C PHE A 26 10.21 -11.58 12.33
N PHE A 27 9.39 -10.74 11.70
CA PHE A 27 9.75 -9.33 11.51
C PHE A 27 9.83 -8.56 12.83
N THR A 28 9.04 -8.93 13.83
CA THR A 28 9.05 -8.28 15.15
C THR A 28 10.26 -8.71 15.99
N GLU A 29 10.45 -10.01 16.16
CA GLU A 29 11.41 -10.59 17.10
C GLU A 29 12.82 -10.66 16.51
N VAL A 30 12.94 -10.89 15.19
CA VAL A 30 14.24 -11.07 14.53
C VAL A 30 14.69 -9.79 13.84
N MET A 31 13.81 -9.16 13.06
CA MET A 31 14.16 -7.94 12.29
C MET A 31 13.93 -6.64 13.07
N GLY A 32 13.29 -6.70 14.25
CA GLY A 32 13.15 -5.56 15.16
C GLY A 32 12.01 -4.58 14.85
N TYR A 33 11.07 -4.92 13.95
CA TYR A 33 9.92 -4.06 13.67
C TYR A 33 8.92 -4.07 14.83
N GLN A 34 8.80 -2.95 15.55
CA GLN A 34 7.93 -2.86 16.74
C GLN A 34 6.57 -2.19 16.47
N ASN A 35 6.51 -1.27 15.51
CA ASN A 35 5.31 -0.48 15.23
C ASN A 35 4.63 -0.97 13.94
N TYR A 36 3.35 -1.31 14.04
CA TYR A 36 2.53 -1.70 12.90
C TYR A 36 1.22 -0.92 12.88
N ARG A 37 0.84 -0.46 11.70
CA ARG A 37 -0.53 0.00 11.44
C ARG A 37 -1.36 -1.22 11.05
N GLU A 38 -2.13 -1.71 12.01
CA GLU A 38 -3.01 -2.86 11.81
C GLU A 38 -4.33 -2.44 11.17
N ILE A 39 -4.75 -3.20 10.16
CA ILE A 39 -6.11 -3.17 9.61
C ILE A 39 -6.70 -4.58 9.67
N PRO A 40 -8.02 -4.76 9.42
CA PRO A 40 -8.63 -6.08 9.51
C PRO A 40 -7.94 -7.15 8.65
N ALA A 41 -7.39 -6.78 7.49
CA ALA A 41 -6.77 -7.71 6.54
C ALA A 41 -5.27 -7.95 6.74
N SER A 42 -4.52 -7.02 7.36
CA SER A 42 -3.06 -6.98 7.28
C SER A 42 -2.42 -6.09 8.35
N TYR A 43 -1.10 -6.19 8.48
CA TYR A 43 -0.24 -5.32 9.26
C TYR A 43 0.68 -4.54 8.33
N PHE A 44 0.63 -3.22 8.35
CA PHE A 44 1.60 -2.39 7.64
C PHE A 44 2.75 -2.00 8.57
N THR A 45 3.98 -2.00 8.06
CA THR A 45 5.11 -1.36 8.73
C THR A 45 4.89 0.15 8.86
N GLU A 46 5.58 0.79 9.80
CA GLU A 46 5.45 2.24 10.07
C GLU A 46 5.70 3.11 8.82
N ASP A 47 6.68 2.75 7.99
CA ASP A 47 6.97 3.39 6.71
C ASP A 47 5.98 3.05 5.58
N ASN A 48 4.99 2.20 5.87
CA ASN A 48 4.02 1.62 4.95
C ASN A 48 4.61 0.87 3.75
N LYS A 49 5.91 0.48 3.76
CA LYS A 49 6.54 -0.21 2.62
C LYS A 49 6.22 -1.70 2.56
N MET A 50 5.98 -2.34 3.69
CA MET A 50 5.59 -3.75 3.76
C MET A 50 4.20 -3.89 4.36
N GLU A 51 3.33 -4.63 3.68
CA GLU A 51 2.02 -5.05 4.14
C GLU A 51 2.04 -6.56 4.35
N LEU A 52 2.07 -6.98 5.61
CA LEU A 52 2.04 -8.37 6.02
C LEU A 52 0.57 -8.82 6.09
N MET A 53 0.11 -9.59 5.11
CA MET A 53 -1.27 -10.03 5.06
C MET A 53 -1.54 -11.12 6.10
N LYS A 54 -2.72 -11.08 6.73
CA LYS A 54 -3.16 -12.12 7.69
C LYS A 54 -3.69 -13.38 7.01
N LYS A 55 -3.97 -13.31 5.71
CA LYS A 55 -4.53 -14.38 4.87
C LYS A 55 -4.27 -14.07 3.41
N MET A 56 -4.70 -14.95 2.52
CA MET A 56 -4.54 -14.75 1.08
C MET A 56 -5.25 -13.47 0.61
N GLY A 57 -4.49 -12.60 -0.04
CA GLY A 57 -4.94 -11.38 -0.70
C GLY A 57 -5.06 -11.57 -2.21
N LYS A 58 -5.02 -10.46 -2.95
CA LYS A 58 -4.94 -10.49 -4.42
C LYS A 58 -3.51 -10.87 -4.83
N GLY A 59 -3.38 -11.73 -5.84
CA GLY A 59 -2.10 -12.19 -6.39
C GLY A 59 -1.56 -13.46 -5.73
N THR A 60 -0.94 -14.33 -6.52
CA THR A 60 -0.32 -15.57 -6.02
C THR A 60 0.76 -15.31 -4.96
N MET A 61 1.62 -14.32 -5.21
CA MET A 61 2.72 -13.90 -4.34
C MET A 61 2.38 -12.65 -3.52
N GLY A 62 1.17 -12.12 -3.67
CA GLY A 62 0.72 -10.85 -3.11
C GLY A 62 0.62 -9.75 -4.17
N HIS A 63 0.89 -8.50 -3.76
CA HIS A 63 0.67 -7.34 -4.63
C HIS A 63 1.78 -6.31 -4.54
N LEU A 64 1.97 -5.56 -5.62
CA LEU A 64 2.86 -4.40 -5.67
C LEU A 64 2.01 -3.15 -5.90
N GLY A 65 2.11 -2.19 -4.98
CA GLY A 65 1.42 -0.92 -5.06
C GLY A 65 2.33 0.17 -5.61
N PHE A 66 1.78 1.02 -6.46
CA PHE A 66 2.46 2.21 -6.97
C PHE A 66 1.61 3.46 -6.77
N PHE A 67 2.23 4.53 -6.29
CA PHE A 67 1.63 5.84 -6.26
C PHE A 67 1.65 6.45 -7.66
N VAL A 68 0.54 7.12 -8.00
CA VAL A 68 0.39 7.96 -9.20
C VAL A 68 -0.15 9.32 -8.79
N ASP A 69 0.23 10.36 -9.54
CA ASP A 69 -0.19 11.74 -9.28
C ASP A 69 -1.60 12.02 -9.86
N ASP A 70 -1.93 11.39 -11.00
CA ASP A 70 -3.23 11.50 -11.66
C ASP A 70 -3.75 10.09 -12.00
N MET A 71 -4.80 9.67 -11.27
CA MET A 71 -5.39 8.32 -11.41
C MET A 71 -6.05 8.12 -12.79
N PRO A 72 -6.92 9.02 -13.29
CA PRO A 72 -7.43 8.94 -14.67
C PRO A 72 -6.36 8.85 -15.75
N GLU A 73 -5.30 9.67 -15.70
CA GLU A 73 -4.21 9.64 -16.69
C GLU A 73 -3.44 8.31 -16.62
N ALA A 74 -3.18 7.80 -15.41
CA ALA A 74 -2.50 6.52 -15.22
C ALA A 74 -3.31 5.32 -15.73
N ILE A 75 -4.63 5.31 -15.48
CA ILE A 75 -5.54 4.28 -16.01
C ILE A 75 -5.51 4.29 -17.54
N GLN A 76 -5.71 5.46 -18.16
CA GLN A 76 -5.71 5.57 -19.63
C GLN A 76 -4.38 5.14 -20.24
N TYR A 77 -3.27 5.49 -19.59
CA TYR A 77 -1.94 5.08 -20.03
C TYR A 77 -1.76 3.55 -19.99
N LEU A 78 -2.14 2.89 -18.89
CA LEU A 78 -2.03 1.44 -18.74
C LEU A 78 -2.94 0.69 -19.72
N GLU A 79 -4.19 1.13 -19.85
CA GLU A 79 -5.14 0.54 -20.82
C GLU A 79 -4.68 0.75 -22.27
N GLY A 80 -4.10 1.92 -22.58
CA GLY A 80 -3.50 2.20 -23.89
C GLY A 80 -2.30 1.32 -24.23
N LEU A 81 -1.63 0.76 -23.21
CA LEU A 81 -0.57 -0.25 -23.38
C LEU A 81 -1.10 -1.69 -23.40
N GLY A 82 -2.41 -1.90 -23.26
CA GLY A 82 -3.05 -3.21 -23.28
C GLY A 82 -3.26 -3.86 -21.91
N TYR A 83 -2.97 -3.16 -20.81
CA TYR A 83 -3.20 -3.68 -19.46
C TYR A 83 -4.61 -3.31 -18.98
N ALA A 84 -5.51 -4.29 -18.91
CA ALA A 84 -6.88 -4.07 -18.46
C ALA A 84 -6.95 -3.82 -16.94
N MET A 85 -7.77 -2.87 -16.52
CA MET A 85 -8.00 -2.55 -15.11
C MET A 85 -9.19 -3.35 -14.51
N ASP A 86 -9.07 -3.71 -13.23
CA ASP A 86 -10.06 -4.45 -12.46
C ASP A 86 -11.05 -3.49 -11.77
N TYR A 87 -11.99 -2.96 -12.55
CA TYR A 87 -13.01 -2.01 -12.06
C TYR A 87 -14.01 -2.65 -11.08
N GLU A 88 -14.23 -3.96 -11.16
CA GLU A 88 -15.09 -4.71 -10.24
C GLU A 88 -14.59 -4.60 -8.80
N HIS A 89 -13.27 -4.61 -8.61
CA HIS A 89 -12.63 -4.54 -7.31
C HIS A 89 -11.99 -3.19 -7.01
N ALA A 90 -12.28 -2.16 -7.81
CA ALA A 90 -11.79 -0.82 -7.57
C ALA A 90 -12.32 -0.29 -6.23
N ARG A 91 -11.47 0.45 -5.51
CA ARG A 91 -11.88 1.15 -4.29
C ARG A 91 -12.12 2.61 -4.63
N TYR A 92 -13.24 3.12 -4.15
CA TYR A 92 -13.66 4.50 -4.36
C TYR A 92 -13.47 5.33 -3.08
N ASP A 93 -13.34 6.64 -3.22
CA ASP A 93 -13.43 7.57 -2.10
C ASP A 93 -14.88 7.77 -1.64
N GLU A 94 -15.08 8.63 -0.64
CA GLU A 94 -16.40 8.85 -0.03
C GLU A 94 -17.47 9.38 -1.00
N ASP A 95 -17.05 10.01 -2.10
CA ASP A 95 -17.92 10.47 -3.16
C ASP A 95 -18.53 9.35 -4.03
N GLY A 96 -18.04 8.12 -3.87
CA GLY A 96 -18.46 6.94 -4.63
C GLY A 96 -18.10 6.98 -6.12
N LYS A 97 -17.30 7.94 -6.57
CA LYS A 97 -16.95 8.16 -7.99
C LYS A 97 -15.45 8.19 -8.22
N THR A 98 -14.69 8.75 -7.30
CA THR A 98 -13.24 8.89 -7.43
C THR A 98 -12.56 7.59 -7.05
N ILE A 99 -11.88 6.96 -8.00
CA ILE A 99 -11.08 5.76 -7.76
C ILE A 99 -9.85 6.15 -6.94
N LYS A 100 -9.68 5.54 -5.76
CA LYS A 100 -8.50 5.73 -4.91
C LYS A 100 -7.49 4.59 -5.01
N LEU A 101 -7.93 3.41 -5.47
CA LEU A 101 -7.07 2.24 -5.68
C LEU A 101 -7.71 1.32 -6.72
N ILE A 102 -6.92 0.87 -7.69
CA ILE A 102 -7.36 -0.09 -8.70
C ILE A 102 -6.22 -1.01 -9.12
N PHE A 103 -6.54 -2.28 -9.35
CA PHE A 103 -5.58 -3.31 -9.77
C PHE A 103 -5.60 -3.48 -11.29
N LEU A 104 -4.49 -3.95 -11.88
CA LEU A 104 -4.54 -4.65 -13.17
C LEU A 104 -5.36 -5.94 -13.00
N GLN A 105 -6.02 -6.41 -14.06
CA GLN A 105 -6.74 -7.69 -14.04
C GLN A 105 -5.80 -8.89 -13.96
N GLU A 106 -4.72 -8.86 -14.74
CA GLU A 106 -3.73 -9.94 -14.79
C GLU A 106 -2.72 -9.87 -13.64
N GLU A 107 -2.00 -10.97 -13.44
CA GLU A 107 -0.82 -11.03 -12.56
C GLU A 107 0.46 -10.87 -13.37
N ILE A 108 1.41 -10.12 -12.81
CA ILE A 108 2.76 -10.03 -13.36
C ILE A 108 3.69 -10.82 -12.44
N ASN A 109 4.20 -11.96 -12.92
CA ASN A 109 5.07 -12.88 -12.14
C ASN A 109 4.47 -13.28 -10.79
N GLY A 110 3.15 -13.47 -10.72
CA GLY A 110 2.44 -13.86 -9.50
C GLY A 110 2.01 -12.67 -8.62
N PHE A 111 2.34 -11.42 -8.97
CA PHE A 111 1.89 -10.26 -8.23
C PHE A 111 0.69 -9.58 -8.92
N ARG A 112 -0.34 -9.23 -8.16
CA ARG A 112 -1.36 -8.29 -8.65
C ARG A 112 -0.84 -6.87 -8.48
N ILE A 113 -0.68 -6.15 -9.58
CA ILE A 113 -0.19 -4.77 -9.57
C ILE A 113 -1.37 -3.84 -9.31
N HIS A 114 -1.24 -2.88 -8.39
CA HIS A 114 -2.21 -1.80 -8.22
C HIS A 114 -1.56 -0.43 -8.25
N ILE A 115 -2.37 0.54 -8.65
CA ILE A 115 -2.06 1.96 -8.53
C ILE A 115 -2.97 2.60 -7.50
N THR A 116 -2.45 3.58 -6.78
CA THR A 116 -3.16 4.34 -5.75
C THR A 116 -2.66 5.77 -5.72
N VAL A 117 -3.43 6.68 -5.13
CA VAL A 117 -3.03 8.08 -4.97
C VAL A 117 -2.33 8.27 -3.63
N LYS A 118 -1.28 9.11 -3.61
CA LYS A 118 -0.63 9.52 -2.37
C LYS A 118 -1.58 10.45 -1.63
N LYS A 119 -2.36 9.93 -0.68
CA LYS A 119 -3.05 10.83 0.27
C LYS A 119 -1.96 11.61 1.02
N ALA A 120 -2.18 12.91 1.22
CA ALA A 120 -1.26 13.81 1.92
C ALA A 120 -0.66 13.10 3.15
N PRO A 121 0.63 13.30 3.44
CA PRO A 121 1.40 12.42 4.33
C PRO A 121 0.63 12.19 5.62
N PHE A 122 0.41 10.91 5.94
CA PHE A 122 -0.12 10.47 7.24
C PHE A 122 0.88 10.70 8.39
N TYR A 123 1.76 11.69 8.24
CA TYR A 123 2.62 12.28 9.26
C TYR A 123 2.37 13.78 9.23
N VAL A 124 1.74 14.30 10.27
CA VAL A 124 2.01 15.67 10.70
C VAL A 124 3.42 15.58 11.28
N GLU A 125 4.40 16.26 10.70
CA GLU A 125 5.60 16.59 11.46
C GLU A 125 5.10 17.39 12.67
N ASN A 126 5.02 16.74 13.83
CA ASN A 126 5.03 17.48 15.08
C ASN A 126 6.42 18.12 15.15
N HIS A 127 6.56 19.31 14.57
CA HIS A 127 7.53 20.27 15.05
C HIS A 127 7.11 20.61 16.47
N THR A 128 7.51 19.79 17.43
CA THR A 128 7.64 20.25 18.81
C THR A 128 8.70 21.34 18.77
N GLU A 129 8.23 22.58 18.72
CA GLU A 129 9.01 23.75 19.08
C GLU A 129 9.69 23.43 20.41
N ALA A 130 11.02 23.39 20.41
CA ALA A 130 11.78 23.40 21.64
C ALA A 130 11.43 24.71 22.38
N LEU A 131 10.61 24.61 23.42
CA LEU A 131 10.38 25.72 24.33
C LEU A 131 11.75 26.17 24.88
N PRO A 132 12.07 27.48 24.85
CA PRO A 132 13.35 27.95 25.34
C PRO A 132 13.45 27.66 26.85
N VAL A 133 14.58 27.09 27.25
CA VAL A 133 15.00 27.00 28.64
C VAL A 133 15.09 28.42 29.19
N ILE A 134 14.12 28.82 30.02
CA ILE A 134 14.22 30.05 30.80
C ILE A 134 15.00 29.71 32.06
N SER A 135 16.28 30.09 32.08
CA SER A 135 17.08 30.13 33.30
C SER A 135 16.61 31.29 34.18
N LYS A 136 16.14 30.99 35.40
CA LYS A 136 16.32 31.85 36.58
C LYS A 136 16.53 30.98 37.80
#